data_AF-E4KWV5-F1
#
_entry.id   AF-E4KWV5-F1
#
_cell.length_a   1.000
_cell.length_b   1.000
_cell.length_c   1.000
_cell.angle_alpha   90.00
_cell.angle_beta   90.00
_cell.angle_gamma   90.00
#
_symmetry.space_group_name_H-M   'P 1'
#
loop_
_entity.id
_entity.type
_entity.pdbx_description
1 polymer ?
#
loop_
_entity_poly.entity_id
_entity_poly.type
_entity_poly.pdbx_seq_one_letter_code
_entity_poly.pdbx_strand_id
1 'polypeptide(L)'
;MSKIIKIMTVFLLAFSLVACKAEKDDKAKPVVYTSFYPVYSLTKSVVGDTVDLRILMPKNQDPHLWEPTPRRIKDLSNSDLLIINGANMEHWADSIASTLPNLDILNLASGVNLISYKGAAAIGDFQYMVAGNFDKETYSFDFGHTHEDNMRIAFLYCDKDYSEKDLVKMGRKIMEDPGEDIPQKSLIKVEDRKTYKLEMGHEHGEIYYKLPKKGRWIMFSDRISTDLLSYKMLDAHGDPMKLDVLRDTSTTNEDKITYDPHSWMSIRNAKRYVNDIEYKMSKLYPENKSLYRKNASKTLRKLTELDYKYRDLFKKTKRKEFIVSHFAFAYLAKDFDLIQYPLQGLTSTDSPSIKKITSAIDDARDRKINTIFYEYGMPKNGADIIAEEIGADLKGLISMEYINRDIERDVGDDFIDMMEYNLKNLYESLR
;
A
#
# COMPACT_ATOMS: atom_id res chain seq x y z
N MET A 1 25.99 11.73 -81.26
CA MET A 1 26.31 11.48 -79.83
C MET A 1 25.93 12.64 -78.90
N SER A 2 26.29 13.90 -79.17
CA SER A 2 26.16 15.03 -78.22
C SER A 2 24.78 15.33 -77.61
N LYS A 3 23.65 15.02 -78.27
CA LYS A 3 22.30 15.26 -77.72
C LYS A 3 21.86 14.27 -76.63
N ILE A 4 22.29 13.00 -76.70
CA ILE A 4 21.88 11.96 -75.74
C ILE A 4 22.55 12.19 -74.38
N ILE A 5 23.84 12.56 -74.38
CA ILE A 5 24.63 12.81 -73.17
C ILE A 5 23.96 13.86 -72.28
N LYS A 6 23.47 14.98 -72.84
CA LYS A 6 22.82 16.05 -72.06
C LYS A 6 21.53 15.61 -71.36
N ILE A 7 20.78 14.67 -71.92
CA ILE A 7 19.56 14.15 -71.28
C ILE A 7 19.94 13.26 -70.08
N MET A 8 21.00 12.44 -70.22
CA MET A 8 21.53 11.62 -69.13
C MET A 8 22.06 12.47 -67.97
N THR A 9 22.72 13.62 -68.24
CA THR A 9 23.22 14.51 -67.18
C THR A 9 22.08 15.14 -66.36
N VAL A 10 20.96 15.50 -66.99
CA VAL A 10 19.79 16.06 -66.28
C VAL A 10 19.09 15.01 -65.42
N PHE A 11 18.98 13.77 -65.91
CA PHE A 11 18.37 12.69 -65.13
C PHE A 11 19.22 12.27 -63.91
N LEU A 12 20.55 12.36 -64.00
CA LEU A 12 21.44 12.09 -62.87
C LEU A 12 21.33 13.16 -61.76
N LEU A 13 21.10 14.44 -62.11
CA LEU A 13 20.91 15.52 -61.15
C LEU A 13 19.54 15.49 -60.43
N ALA A 14 18.55 14.79 -60.99
CA ALA A 14 17.22 14.64 -60.38
C ALA A 14 17.22 13.64 -59.20
N PHE A 15 18.11 12.65 -59.21
CA PHE A 15 18.16 11.61 -58.16
C PHE A 15 18.95 12.01 -56.90
N SER A 16 19.79 13.05 -56.97
CA SER A 16 20.61 13.51 -55.83
C SER A 16 19.84 14.29 -54.75
N LEU A 17 18.53 14.48 -54.88
CA LEU A 17 17.70 15.25 -53.94
C LEU A 17 16.68 14.43 -53.12
N VAL A 18 16.61 13.11 -53.32
CA VAL A 18 15.77 12.21 -52.49
C VAL A 18 16.64 11.41 -51.50
N ALA A 19 17.81 11.93 -51.15
CA ALA A 19 18.63 11.47 -50.05
C ALA A 19 18.31 12.26 -48.77
N CYS A 20 17.02 12.28 -48.37
CA CYS A 20 16.62 12.70 -47.03
C CYS A 20 17.13 11.68 -46.01
N LYS A 21 18.43 11.78 -45.70
CA LYS A 21 19.05 11.16 -44.55
C LYS A 21 18.26 11.63 -43.33
N ALA A 22 17.44 10.74 -42.77
CA ALA A 22 16.75 11.01 -41.53
C ALA A 22 17.81 11.19 -40.45
N GLU A 23 18.12 12.44 -40.12
CA GLU A 23 18.86 12.75 -38.91
C GLU A 23 18.00 12.27 -37.75
N LYS A 24 18.45 11.19 -37.10
CA LYS A 24 18.10 10.98 -35.71
C LYS A 24 18.57 12.23 -34.98
N ASP A 25 17.60 13.03 -34.57
CA ASP A 25 17.79 14.14 -33.64
C ASP A 25 18.25 13.51 -32.31
N ASP A 26 19.57 13.32 -32.18
CA ASP A 26 20.23 12.48 -31.16
C ASP A 26 20.27 13.18 -29.78
N LYS A 27 19.22 13.96 -29.50
CA LYS A 27 18.90 14.50 -28.19
C LYS A 27 18.72 13.33 -27.24
N ALA A 28 19.42 13.40 -26.10
CA ALA A 28 19.16 12.50 -24.99
C ALA A 28 17.66 12.52 -24.66
N LYS A 29 17.06 11.33 -24.53
CA LYS A 29 15.65 11.23 -24.13
C LYS A 29 15.46 11.90 -22.76
N PRO A 30 14.32 12.56 -22.52
CA PRO A 30 13.97 13.02 -21.18
C PRO A 30 14.01 11.85 -20.19
N VAL A 31 14.47 12.09 -18.97
CA VAL A 31 14.64 11.06 -17.94
C VAL A 31 13.50 11.18 -16.95
N VAL A 32 12.66 10.13 -16.89
CA VAL A 32 11.49 10.08 -16.01
C VAL A 32 11.66 8.92 -15.04
N TYR A 33 11.63 9.22 -13.74
CA TYR A 33 11.59 8.19 -12.71
C TYR A 33 10.15 7.88 -12.30
N THR A 34 9.94 6.62 -11.96
CA THR A 34 8.72 6.09 -11.35
C THR A 34 9.14 5.38 -10.07
N SER A 35 8.36 5.51 -9.00
CA SER A 35 8.71 4.96 -7.68
C SER A 35 8.94 3.44 -7.72
N PHE A 36 7.88 2.67 -7.97
CA PHE A 36 7.92 1.21 -8.05
C PHE A 36 7.08 0.66 -9.23
N TYR A 37 6.94 -0.65 -9.33
CA TYR A 37 6.53 -1.31 -10.58
C TYR A 37 5.13 -0.94 -11.13
N PRO A 38 4.03 -0.82 -10.35
CA PRO A 38 2.71 -0.50 -10.90
C PRO A 38 2.71 0.88 -11.56
N VAL A 39 3.38 1.85 -10.92
CA VAL A 39 3.59 3.21 -11.43
C VAL A 39 4.43 3.18 -12.71
N TYR A 40 5.49 2.37 -12.76
CA TYR A 40 6.29 2.13 -13.97
C TYR A 40 5.45 1.55 -15.11
N SER A 41 4.71 0.47 -14.85
CA SER A 41 3.98 -0.29 -15.89
C SER A 41 2.84 0.54 -16.49
N LEU A 42 2.05 1.24 -15.65
CA LEU A 42 1.04 2.19 -16.11
C LEU A 42 1.67 3.35 -16.90
N THR A 43 2.80 3.91 -16.45
CA THR A 43 3.51 4.97 -17.18
C THR A 43 4.04 4.49 -18.53
N LYS A 44 4.70 3.32 -18.57
CA LYS A 44 5.22 2.68 -19.78
C LYS A 44 4.10 2.46 -20.81
N SER A 45 2.91 2.08 -20.36
CA SER A 45 1.74 1.90 -21.23
C SER A 45 1.31 3.18 -21.96
N VAL A 46 1.57 4.37 -21.38
CA VAL A 46 1.27 5.68 -21.99
C VAL A 46 2.46 6.17 -22.82
N VAL A 47 3.66 6.17 -22.26
CA VAL A 47 4.83 6.86 -22.85
C VAL A 47 5.54 6.04 -23.93
N GLY A 48 5.44 4.71 -23.89
CA GLY A 48 6.19 3.84 -24.79
C GLY A 48 7.70 4.07 -24.65
N ASP A 49 8.36 4.46 -25.75
CA ASP A 49 9.81 4.65 -25.80
C ASP A 49 10.24 6.11 -26.02
N THR A 50 9.37 7.10 -25.77
CA THR A 50 9.71 8.52 -25.96
C THR A 50 10.72 9.05 -24.93
N VAL A 51 10.68 8.49 -23.72
CA VAL A 51 11.52 8.87 -22.58
C VAL A 51 12.42 7.71 -22.12
N ASP A 52 13.47 8.01 -21.38
CA ASP A 52 14.23 7.07 -20.57
C ASP A 52 13.46 6.87 -19.24
N LEU A 53 12.53 5.92 -19.26
CA LEU A 53 11.68 5.60 -18.12
C LEU A 53 12.40 4.62 -17.18
N ARG A 54 12.57 5.01 -15.92
CA ARG A 54 13.34 4.26 -14.92
C ARG A 54 12.51 3.97 -13.67
N ILE A 55 12.78 2.84 -13.02
CA ILE A 55 12.22 2.51 -11.69
C ILE A 55 13.22 2.94 -10.61
N LEU A 56 12.73 3.67 -9.62
CA LEU A 56 13.53 4.17 -8.50
C LEU A 56 13.78 3.07 -7.46
N MET A 57 12.79 2.23 -7.18
CA MET A 57 12.88 1.04 -6.35
C MET A 57 13.27 -0.21 -7.18
N PRO A 58 14.12 -1.13 -6.66
CA PRO A 58 14.31 -2.45 -7.24
C PRO A 58 13.03 -3.32 -7.12
N LYS A 59 12.69 -4.09 -8.16
CA LYS A 59 11.52 -5.00 -8.17
C LYS A 59 11.51 -6.11 -7.10
N ASN A 60 12.60 -6.26 -6.35
CA ASN A 60 12.84 -7.32 -5.38
C ASN A 60 13.07 -6.80 -3.94
N GLN A 61 12.57 -5.61 -3.64
CA GLN A 61 12.59 -4.97 -2.32
C GLN A 61 11.17 -4.57 -1.95
N ASP A 62 10.89 -4.50 -0.65
CA ASP A 62 9.57 -4.18 -0.11
C ASP A 62 9.28 -2.68 -0.20
N PRO A 63 8.19 -2.22 -0.83
CA PRO A 63 7.96 -0.79 -1.06
C PRO A 63 7.63 0.01 0.20
N HIS A 64 7.03 -0.61 1.22
CA HIS A 64 6.66 0.04 2.49
C HIS A 64 7.89 0.27 3.39
N LEU A 65 8.94 -0.52 3.21
CA LEU A 65 10.21 -0.41 3.94
C LEU A 65 11.35 0.23 3.12
N TRP A 66 11.09 0.68 1.90
CA TRP A 66 12.15 1.12 0.98
C TRP A 66 12.48 2.61 1.05
N GLU A 67 13.76 2.94 1.27
CA GLU A 67 14.28 4.31 1.17
C GLU A 67 15.26 4.54 -0.01
N PRO A 68 15.21 5.72 -0.65
CA PRO A 68 16.15 6.10 -1.70
C PRO A 68 17.54 6.43 -1.13
N THR A 69 18.53 5.59 -1.44
CA THR A 69 19.93 5.88 -1.08
C THR A 69 20.42 7.23 -1.65
N PRO A 70 21.39 7.93 -1.02
CA PRO A 70 21.87 9.23 -1.50
C PRO A 70 22.35 9.26 -2.96
N ARG A 71 22.79 8.11 -3.50
CA ARG A 71 23.09 7.95 -4.92
C ARG A 71 21.82 8.08 -5.78
N ARG A 72 20.73 7.40 -5.42
CA ARG A 72 19.44 7.52 -6.12
C ARG A 72 18.83 8.91 -6.01
N ILE A 73 19.01 9.60 -4.87
CA ILE A 73 18.62 11.01 -4.72
C ILE A 73 19.39 11.90 -5.70
N LYS A 74 20.70 11.67 -5.87
CA LYS A 74 21.51 12.37 -6.89
C LYS A 74 21.10 11.98 -8.32
N ASP A 75 20.71 10.74 -8.58
CA ASP A 75 20.22 10.33 -9.90
C ASP A 75 18.86 10.99 -10.21
N LEU A 76 17.97 11.14 -9.22
CA LEU A 76 16.71 11.91 -9.31
C LEU A 76 16.93 13.41 -9.56
N SER A 77 17.95 14.02 -8.95
CA SER A 77 18.25 15.46 -9.11
C SER A 77 18.72 15.84 -10.52
N ASN A 78 18.82 14.87 -11.44
CA ASN A 78 19.15 15.03 -12.85
C ASN A 78 18.01 14.51 -13.76
N SER A 79 16.79 14.34 -13.22
CA SER A 79 15.61 13.88 -13.95
C SER A 79 14.56 14.98 -14.11
N ASP A 80 13.74 14.88 -15.16
CA ASP A 80 12.72 15.86 -15.51
C ASP A 80 11.44 15.72 -14.68
N LEU A 81 11.15 14.50 -14.21
CA LEU A 81 9.92 14.13 -13.51
C LEU A 81 10.14 12.88 -12.65
N LEU A 82 9.62 12.91 -11.42
CA LEU A 82 9.34 11.73 -10.61
C LEU A 82 7.83 11.49 -10.56
N ILE A 83 7.38 10.26 -10.80
CA ILE A 83 5.99 9.83 -10.61
C ILE A 83 5.94 8.87 -9.42
N ILE A 84 5.03 9.12 -8.47
CA ILE A 84 4.81 8.32 -7.27
C ILE A 84 3.34 7.87 -7.19
N ASN A 85 3.06 6.79 -6.48
CA ASN A 85 1.68 6.39 -6.18
C ASN A 85 1.03 7.39 -5.21
N GLY A 86 1.71 7.77 -4.14
CA GLY A 86 1.16 8.56 -3.05
C GLY A 86 0.36 7.69 -2.07
N ALA A 87 -0.65 8.29 -1.43
CA ALA A 87 -1.47 7.64 -0.39
C ALA A 87 -0.64 6.99 0.74
N ASN A 88 0.46 7.65 1.14
CA ASN A 88 1.46 7.18 2.11
C ASN A 88 2.32 5.97 1.68
N MET A 89 2.31 5.54 0.42
CA MET A 89 3.23 4.49 -0.08
C MET A 89 4.69 4.97 -0.06
N GLU A 90 5.00 6.06 -0.75
CA GLU A 90 6.34 6.62 -0.77
C GLU A 90 6.56 7.56 0.43
N HIS A 91 6.68 7.00 1.64
CA HIS A 91 6.88 7.71 2.92
C HIS A 91 7.97 8.80 2.84
N TRP A 92 9.05 8.54 2.08
CA TRP A 92 10.18 9.43 1.85
C TRP A 92 9.91 10.61 0.89
N ALA A 93 8.73 10.69 0.25
CA ALA A 93 8.46 11.66 -0.81
C ALA A 93 8.58 13.13 -0.35
N ASP A 94 8.11 13.46 0.85
CA ASP A 94 8.21 14.82 1.40
C ASP A 94 9.66 15.21 1.73
N SER A 95 10.50 14.25 2.10
CA SER A 95 11.94 14.44 2.28
C SER A 95 12.63 14.72 0.94
N ILE A 96 12.24 14.01 -0.13
CA ILE A 96 12.72 14.26 -1.49
C ILE A 96 12.26 15.61 -2.01
N ALA A 97 10.99 15.99 -1.83
CA ALA A 97 10.47 17.31 -2.20
C ALA A 97 11.20 18.45 -1.46
N SER A 98 11.49 18.25 -0.17
CA SER A 98 12.25 19.22 0.64
C SER A 98 13.72 19.33 0.23
N THR A 99 14.33 18.22 -0.18
CA THR A 99 15.74 18.15 -0.61
C THR A 99 15.95 18.64 -2.05
N LEU A 100 14.98 18.38 -2.92
CA LEU A 100 15.00 18.68 -4.36
C LEU A 100 13.78 19.55 -4.75
N PRO A 101 13.65 20.79 -4.25
CA PRO A 101 12.45 21.62 -4.42
C PRO A 101 12.15 22.06 -5.87
N ASN A 102 13.05 21.75 -6.82
CA ASN A 102 12.86 21.98 -8.26
C ASN A 102 12.49 20.69 -9.03
N LEU A 103 12.49 19.51 -8.39
CA LEU A 103 12.07 18.26 -9.02
C LEU A 103 10.55 18.28 -9.16
N ASP A 104 10.05 18.11 -10.39
CA ASP A 104 8.62 17.97 -10.61
C ASP A 104 8.16 16.57 -10.14
N ILE A 105 7.14 16.51 -9.28
CA ILE A 105 6.61 15.27 -8.70
C ILE A 105 5.12 15.13 -9.07
N LEU A 106 4.77 14.01 -9.72
CA LEU A 106 3.38 13.60 -9.95
C LEU A 106 2.97 12.54 -8.93
N ASN A 107 2.17 12.94 -7.94
CA ASN A 107 1.51 12.03 -7.00
C ASN A 107 0.18 11.55 -7.62
N LEU A 108 0.09 10.27 -7.99
CA LEU A 108 -1.05 9.71 -8.71
C LEU A 108 -2.33 9.56 -7.86
N ALA A 109 -2.19 9.35 -6.55
CA ALA A 109 -3.30 9.31 -5.60
C ALA A 109 -4.01 10.67 -5.43
N SER A 110 -3.46 11.75 -6.00
CA SER A 110 -4.04 13.10 -5.97
C SER A 110 -5.39 13.17 -6.71
N GLY A 111 -6.48 12.94 -5.98
CA GLY A 111 -7.85 13.01 -6.51
C GLY A 111 -8.44 11.68 -7.00
N VAL A 112 -7.93 10.54 -6.51
CA VAL A 112 -8.65 9.26 -6.60
C VAL A 112 -9.50 8.98 -5.36
N ASN A 113 -10.39 7.98 -5.45
CA ASN A 113 -11.24 7.56 -4.33
C ASN A 113 -10.49 6.61 -3.39
N LEU A 114 -9.63 7.19 -2.54
CA LEU A 114 -8.91 6.46 -1.51
C LEU A 114 -9.85 5.70 -0.54
N ILE A 115 -9.33 4.68 0.13
CA ILE A 115 -9.94 4.10 1.33
C ILE A 115 -9.25 4.76 2.52
N SER A 116 -10.05 5.43 3.34
CA SER A 116 -9.62 6.34 4.41
C SER A 116 -9.96 5.77 5.78
N TYR A 117 -9.03 5.91 6.73
CA TYR A 117 -9.17 5.43 8.09
C TYR A 117 -8.89 6.56 9.09
N LYS A 118 -9.33 6.42 10.33
CA LYS A 118 -8.91 7.29 11.45
C LYS A 118 -7.41 7.06 11.69
N GLY A 119 -6.58 7.98 11.24
CA GLY A 119 -5.15 8.04 11.55
C GLY A 119 -4.90 8.76 12.88
N ALA A 120 -3.63 8.82 13.29
CA ALA A 120 -3.23 9.26 14.63
C ALA A 120 -3.78 10.64 15.07
N ALA A 121 -4.35 10.71 16.27
CA ALA A 121 -4.68 11.96 16.94
C ALA A 121 -3.46 12.87 17.12
N ALA A 122 -3.69 14.19 17.16
CA ALA A 122 -2.64 15.18 17.36
C ALA A 122 -1.94 15.06 18.73
N ILE A 123 -0.80 15.73 18.89
CA ILE A 123 -0.18 15.91 20.21
C ILE A 123 -1.14 16.74 21.08
N GLY A 124 -1.40 16.28 22.32
CA GLY A 124 -2.42 16.83 23.20
C GLY A 124 -3.86 16.31 22.95
N ASP A 125 -4.03 15.29 22.11
CA ASP A 125 -5.29 14.60 21.83
C ASP A 125 -5.10 13.05 21.81
N PHE A 126 -6.21 12.32 21.89
CA PHE A 126 -6.29 10.87 21.76
C PHE A 126 -7.62 10.45 21.12
N GLN A 127 -7.68 9.26 20.51
CA GLN A 127 -8.90 8.72 19.89
C GLN A 127 -9.55 7.60 20.69
N TYR A 128 -8.76 6.82 21.44
CA TYR A 128 -9.24 5.63 22.11
C TYR A 128 -8.97 5.70 23.61
N MET A 129 -9.98 5.40 24.42
CA MET A 129 -9.88 5.34 25.87
C MET A 129 -10.61 4.10 26.36
N VAL A 130 -9.88 3.19 27.00
CA VAL A 130 -10.41 1.93 27.54
C VAL A 130 -10.05 1.78 29.00
N ALA A 131 -10.91 1.12 29.76
CA ALA A 131 -10.60 0.70 31.13
C ALA A 131 -10.47 -0.82 31.21
N GLY A 132 -9.54 -1.28 32.05
CA GLY A 132 -9.40 -2.69 32.41
C GLY A 132 -9.07 -2.84 33.88
N ASN A 133 -9.38 -4.01 34.44
CA ASN A 133 -8.83 -4.45 35.72
C ASN A 133 -7.63 -5.35 35.42
N PHE A 134 -6.46 -4.97 35.91
CA PHE A 134 -5.20 -5.65 35.63
C PHE A 134 -4.58 -6.22 36.91
N ASP A 135 -3.80 -7.28 36.75
CA ASP A 135 -3.01 -7.95 37.79
C ASP A 135 -1.50 -7.72 37.58
N LYS A 136 -0.66 -8.34 38.42
CA LYS A 136 0.81 -8.24 38.34
C LYS A 136 1.44 -9.17 37.29
N GLU A 137 0.71 -9.46 36.22
CA GLU A 137 1.13 -10.37 35.15
C GLU A 137 1.89 -9.62 34.05
N THR A 138 2.15 -10.25 32.91
CA THR A 138 2.69 -9.59 31.73
C THR A 138 1.65 -9.71 30.64
N TYR A 139 1.31 -8.58 30.03
CA TYR A 139 0.31 -8.44 28.98
C TYR A 139 1.03 -8.10 27.66
N SER A 140 0.35 -8.20 26.51
CA SER A 140 0.89 -7.71 25.25
C SER A 140 -0.10 -6.90 24.41
N PHE A 141 0.45 -6.08 23.52
CA PHE A 141 -0.23 -5.59 22.33
C PHE A 141 0.19 -6.48 21.16
N ASP A 142 -0.76 -7.21 20.60
CA ASP A 142 -0.63 -7.86 19.31
C ASP A 142 -1.07 -6.88 18.23
N PHE A 143 -0.11 -6.34 17.47
CA PHE A 143 -0.37 -5.51 16.30
C PHE A 143 -0.56 -6.41 15.09
N GLY A 144 -1.67 -6.20 14.39
CA GLY A 144 -1.88 -6.69 13.04
C GLY A 144 -1.12 -5.83 12.04
N HIS A 145 -1.81 -5.44 10.97
CA HIS A 145 -1.26 -4.53 9.98
C HIS A 145 -1.35 -3.06 10.46
N THR A 146 -0.46 -2.22 9.95
CA THR A 146 -0.45 -0.76 10.04
C THR A 146 0.42 -0.17 8.91
N HIS A 147 0.09 1.06 8.46
CA HIS A 147 0.93 1.93 7.59
C HIS A 147 1.42 3.18 8.34
N GLU A 148 1.36 3.14 9.67
CA GLU A 148 1.80 4.20 10.56
C GLU A 148 3.02 3.68 11.32
N ASP A 149 4.16 4.37 11.23
CA ASP A 149 5.43 3.95 11.84
C ASP A 149 5.29 3.68 13.35
N ASN A 150 4.45 4.48 14.02
CA ASN A 150 4.40 4.62 15.47
C ASN A 150 2.97 4.84 15.99
N MET A 151 2.64 4.25 17.15
CA MET A 151 1.41 4.49 17.94
C MET A 151 1.74 4.99 19.35
N ARG A 152 1.16 6.12 19.76
CA ARG A 152 1.32 6.60 21.15
C ARG A 152 0.25 6.02 22.05
N ILE A 153 0.67 5.45 23.18
CA ILE A 153 -0.22 5.06 24.28
C ILE A 153 0.22 5.67 25.60
N ALA A 154 -0.71 5.79 26.54
CA ALA A 154 -0.40 6.12 27.92
C ALA A 154 -1.33 5.39 28.89
N PHE A 155 -0.86 5.14 30.11
CA PHE A 155 -1.63 4.48 31.17
C PHE A 155 -1.86 5.40 32.36
N LEU A 156 -3.04 5.29 32.98
CA LEU A 156 -3.44 6.04 34.18
C LEU A 156 -4.07 5.07 35.20
N TYR A 157 -3.53 5.03 36.41
CA TYR A 157 -4.08 4.25 37.52
C TYR A 157 -5.30 4.94 38.14
N CYS A 158 -6.38 4.19 38.36
CA CYS A 158 -7.53 4.66 39.12
C CYS A 158 -7.35 4.33 40.61
N ASP A 159 -6.95 5.33 41.40
CA ASP A 159 -7.03 5.31 42.86
C ASP A 159 -8.48 5.46 43.39
N LYS A 160 -9.39 5.90 42.51
CA LYS A 160 -10.83 6.09 42.70
C LYS A 160 -11.53 6.12 41.34
N ASP A 161 -12.86 6.17 41.35
CA ASP A 161 -13.64 6.46 40.15
C ASP A 161 -13.49 7.93 39.70
N TYR A 162 -13.43 8.12 38.38
CA TYR A 162 -13.30 9.42 37.72
C TYR A 162 -14.40 9.58 36.68
N SER A 163 -14.89 10.81 36.45
CA SER A 163 -15.82 11.07 35.33
C SER A 163 -15.08 10.98 33.99
N GLU A 164 -15.77 10.61 32.91
CA GLU A 164 -15.20 10.61 31.55
C GLU A 164 -14.58 11.98 31.21
N LYS A 165 -15.21 13.08 31.64
CA LYS A 165 -14.73 14.45 31.44
C LYS A 165 -13.39 14.71 32.15
N ASP A 166 -13.19 14.16 33.35
CA ASP A 166 -11.92 14.27 34.07
C ASP A 166 -10.85 13.36 33.46
N LEU A 167 -11.23 12.16 33.03
CA LEU A 167 -10.35 11.24 32.31
C LEU A 167 -9.87 11.85 30.98
N VAL A 168 -10.76 12.44 30.18
CA VAL A 168 -10.41 13.18 28.95
C VAL A 168 -9.45 14.33 29.27
N LYS A 169 -9.73 15.13 30.30
CA LYS A 169 -8.85 16.25 30.69
C LYS A 169 -7.45 15.77 31.12
N MET A 170 -7.35 14.64 31.83
CA MET A 170 -6.06 14.07 32.21
C MET A 170 -5.35 13.42 31.03
N GLY A 171 -6.04 12.59 30.24
CA GLY A 171 -5.49 11.91 29.07
C GLY A 171 -4.91 12.86 28.05
N ARG A 172 -5.61 13.94 27.71
CA ARG A 172 -5.07 14.99 26.83
C ARG A 172 -3.75 15.56 27.32
N LYS A 173 -3.67 15.91 28.62
CA LYS A 173 -2.44 16.43 29.23
C LYS A 173 -1.30 15.41 29.25
N ILE A 174 -1.61 14.12 29.38
CA ILE A 174 -0.60 13.05 29.31
C ILE A 174 -0.10 12.90 27.86
N MET A 175 -1.01 12.96 26.88
CA MET A 175 -0.73 12.84 25.44
C MET A 175 -0.17 14.14 24.81
N GLU A 176 0.09 15.18 25.61
CA GLU A 176 0.99 16.32 25.25
C GLU A 176 2.45 15.86 25.16
N ASP A 177 2.82 14.79 25.86
CA ASP A 177 4.12 14.10 25.72
C ASP A 177 4.19 13.39 24.35
N PRO A 178 5.27 13.58 23.56
CA PRO A 178 5.48 12.79 22.34
C PRO A 178 5.71 11.29 22.63
N GLY A 179 6.16 10.95 23.84
CA GLY A 179 6.43 9.59 24.29
C GLY A 179 7.83 9.07 23.97
N GLU A 180 8.30 8.14 24.80
CA GLU A 180 9.57 7.42 24.61
C GLU A 180 9.44 6.36 23.51
N ASP A 181 10.39 6.30 22.59
CA ASP A 181 10.49 5.27 21.53
C ASP A 181 10.61 3.86 22.13
N ILE A 182 9.59 3.02 21.93
CA ILE A 182 9.59 1.61 22.33
C ILE A 182 9.63 0.73 21.07
N PRO A 183 10.77 0.07 20.76
CA PRO A 183 10.85 -0.82 19.61
C PRO A 183 10.05 -2.12 19.84
N GLN A 184 9.71 -2.82 18.75
CA GLN A 184 9.00 -4.10 18.82
C GLN A 184 9.68 -5.12 19.76
N LYS A 185 8.88 -6.06 20.28
CA LYS A 185 9.29 -7.18 21.17
C LYS A 185 9.88 -6.73 22.52
N SER A 186 9.85 -5.43 22.83
CA SER A 186 10.21 -4.85 24.13
C SER A 186 9.24 -5.22 25.26
N LEU A 187 9.71 -5.13 26.51
CA LEU A 187 8.89 -5.20 27.72
C LEU A 187 8.84 -3.84 28.43
N ILE A 188 7.72 -3.13 28.30
CA ILE A 188 7.45 -1.88 29.00
C ILE A 188 7.18 -2.17 30.49
N LYS A 189 7.97 -1.56 31.37
CA LYS A 189 7.60 -1.41 32.79
C LYS A 189 6.77 -0.14 32.88
N VAL A 190 5.46 -0.28 33.03
CA VAL A 190 4.54 0.86 32.91
C VAL A 190 4.67 1.80 34.11
N GLU A 191 4.74 3.09 33.83
CA GLU A 191 4.75 4.18 34.79
C GLU A 191 3.39 4.92 34.72
N ASP A 192 2.84 5.33 35.87
CA ASP A 192 1.57 6.08 35.90
C ASP A 192 1.75 7.43 35.20
N ARG A 193 0.90 7.72 34.21
CA ARG A 193 0.85 8.98 33.44
C ARG A 193 2.05 9.24 32.53
N LYS A 194 2.79 8.21 32.14
CA LYS A 194 3.83 8.28 31.10
C LYS A 194 3.27 7.87 29.73
N THR A 195 3.72 8.56 28.69
CA THR A 195 3.40 8.24 27.29
C THR A 195 4.54 7.44 26.66
N TYR A 196 4.18 6.45 25.85
CA TYR A 196 5.08 5.54 25.13
C TYR A 196 4.74 5.61 23.65
N LYS A 197 5.75 5.83 22.81
CA LYS A 197 5.63 5.87 21.35
C LYS A 197 6.09 4.51 20.82
N LEU A 198 5.12 3.63 20.60
CA LEU A 198 5.34 2.25 20.21
C LEU A 198 5.66 2.19 18.72
N GLU A 199 6.84 1.67 18.37
CA GLU A 199 7.15 1.25 17.01
C GLU A 199 6.14 0.18 16.60
N MET A 200 5.31 0.48 15.60
CA MET A 200 4.40 -0.52 15.05
C MET A 200 5.12 -1.32 13.97
N GLY A 201 5.85 -0.62 13.07
CA GLY A 201 6.47 -1.18 11.88
C GLY A 201 5.44 -1.59 10.80
N HIS A 202 5.87 -1.76 9.55
CA HIS A 202 5.00 -2.23 8.45
C HIS A 202 4.72 -3.75 8.50
N GLU A 203 5.19 -4.41 9.57
CA GLU A 203 5.13 -5.84 9.86
C GLU A 203 4.19 -6.13 11.05
N HIS A 204 3.95 -7.40 11.37
CA HIS A 204 3.32 -7.77 12.64
C HIS A 204 4.27 -7.50 13.82
N GLY A 205 3.93 -6.51 14.64
CA GLY A 205 4.56 -6.26 15.94
C GLY A 205 3.87 -6.98 17.11
N GLU A 206 4.64 -7.36 18.12
CA GLU A 206 4.14 -7.60 19.48
C GLU A 206 4.96 -6.76 20.46
N ILE A 207 4.32 -6.09 21.42
CA ILE A 207 5.00 -5.35 22.50
C ILE A 207 4.40 -5.75 23.85
N TYR A 208 5.25 -6.17 24.77
CA TYR A 208 4.85 -6.60 26.11
C TYR A 208 4.80 -5.42 27.07
N TYR A 209 3.88 -5.45 28.03
CA TYR A 209 3.80 -4.46 29.09
C TYR A 209 3.45 -5.08 30.44
N LYS A 210 3.98 -4.48 31.51
CA LYS A 210 3.77 -4.91 32.89
C LYS A 210 3.40 -3.73 33.78
N LEU A 211 2.22 -3.80 34.38
CA LEU A 211 1.69 -2.76 35.26
C LEU A 211 2.23 -2.92 36.69
N PRO A 212 2.59 -1.82 37.39
CA PRO A 212 3.27 -1.89 38.68
C PRO A 212 2.33 -2.24 39.85
N LYS A 213 1.01 -2.12 39.65
CA LYS A 213 -0.03 -2.29 40.66
C LYS A 213 -1.23 -3.02 40.07
N LYS A 214 -1.81 -3.97 40.82
CA LYS A 214 -3.13 -4.54 40.55
C LYS A 214 -4.19 -3.45 40.73
N GLY A 215 -5.21 -3.42 39.89
CA GLY A 215 -6.36 -2.51 40.03
C GLY A 215 -6.93 -2.07 38.68
N ARG A 216 -7.85 -1.10 38.72
CA ARG A 216 -8.39 -0.47 37.51
C ARG A 216 -7.36 0.49 36.93
N TRP A 217 -7.08 0.34 35.64
CA TRP A 217 -6.27 1.27 34.85
C TRP A 217 -7.08 1.74 33.64
N ILE A 218 -6.85 2.98 33.23
CA ILE A 218 -7.26 3.52 31.93
C ILE A 218 -6.05 3.47 31.00
N MET A 219 -6.25 3.01 29.76
CA MET A 219 -5.31 3.25 28.67
C MET A 219 -5.90 4.30 27.73
N PHE A 220 -5.06 5.26 27.35
CA PHE A 220 -5.28 6.18 26.24
C PHE A 220 -4.44 5.72 25.04
N SER A 221 -4.97 5.83 23.83
CA SER A 221 -4.19 5.66 22.59
C SER A 221 -4.54 6.76 21.58
N ASP A 222 -3.54 7.23 20.84
CA ASP A 222 -3.74 8.19 19.76
C ASP A 222 -4.51 7.62 18.56
N ARG A 223 -4.76 6.30 18.51
CA ARG A 223 -5.65 5.66 17.53
C ARG A 223 -6.58 4.60 18.10
N ILE A 224 -7.74 4.47 17.49
CA ILE A 224 -8.66 3.34 17.66
C ILE A 224 -8.17 2.12 16.84
N SER A 225 -8.35 0.92 17.38
CA SER A 225 -8.12 -0.33 16.64
C SER A 225 -9.16 -0.50 15.52
N THR A 226 -8.72 -0.70 14.28
CA THR A 226 -9.58 -0.85 13.08
C THR A 226 -9.05 -1.93 12.15
N ASP A 227 -9.79 -2.32 11.11
CA ASP A 227 -9.36 -3.41 10.21
C ASP A 227 -8.00 -3.15 9.52
N LEU A 228 -7.66 -1.88 9.22
CA LEU A 228 -6.34 -1.49 8.67
C LEU A 228 -5.30 -1.18 9.76
N LEU A 229 -5.72 -0.63 10.90
CA LEU A 229 -4.83 -0.33 12.04
C LEU A 229 -5.20 -1.23 13.22
N SER A 230 -5.07 -2.54 13.02
CA SER A 230 -5.60 -3.52 13.98
C SER A 230 -4.61 -3.76 15.11
N TYR A 231 -5.07 -3.64 16.35
CA TYR A 231 -4.34 -4.12 17.51
C TYR A 231 -5.28 -4.75 18.54
N LYS A 232 -4.78 -5.79 19.21
CA LYS A 232 -5.46 -6.51 20.28
C LYS A 232 -4.62 -6.41 21.55
N MET A 233 -5.25 -6.08 22.68
CA MET A 233 -4.63 -6.22 23.99
C MET A 233 -4.85 -7.65 24.47
N LEU A 234 -3.78 -8.35 24.83
CA LEU A 234 -3.79 -9.76 25.21
C LEU A 234 -3.37 -9.94 26.67
N ASP A 235 -3.93 -10.95 27.33
CA ASP A 235 -3.55 -11.36 28.69
C ASP A 235 -2.28 -12.25 28.73
N ALA A 236 -1.94 -12.76 29.91
CA ALA A 236 -0.76 -13.62 30.12
C ALA A 236 -0.86 -15.02 29.48
N HIS A 237 -2.02 -15.40 28.94
CA HIS A 237 -2.24 -16.58 28.11
C HIS A 237 -2.28 -16.22 26.61
N GLY A 238 -2.17 -14.92 26.31
CA GLY A 238 -2.23 -14.34 24.98
C GLY A 238 -3.67 -14.25 24.44
N ASP A 239 -4.69 -14.24 25.31
CA ASP A 239 -6.09 -14.24 24.89
C ASP A 239 -6.69 -12.81 24.93
N PRO A 240 -7.63 -12.46 24.02
CA PRO A 240 -8.09 -11.07 23.88
C PRO A 240 -8.78 -10.52 25.13
N MET A 241 -8.21 -9.45 25.69
CA MET A 241 -8.74 -8.79 26.88
C MET A 241 -10.10 -8.15 26.61
N LYS A 242 -11.06 -8.39 27.50
CA LYS A 242 -12.33 -7.66 27.55
C LYS A 242 -12.13 -6.37 28.35
N LEU A 243 -12.20 -5.24 27.66
CA LEU A 243 -11.96 -3.91 28.22
C LEU A 243 -13.21 -3.03 28.04
N ASP A 244 -13.52 -2.18 29.01
CA ASP A 244 -14.61 -1.22 28.92
C ASP A 244 -14.19 -0.10 27.94
N VAL A 245 -14.79 -0.04 26.74
CA VAL A 245 -14.57 1.11 25.83
C VAL A 245 -15.30 2.32 26.39
N LEU A 246 -14.52 3.32 26.84
CA LEU A 246 -15.03 4.59 27.34
C LEU A 246 -15.10 5.65 26.23
N ARG A 247 -14.22 5.56 25.22
CA ARG A 247 -14.21 6.46 24.04
C ARG A 247 -13.52 5.84 22.84
N ASP A 248 -14.03 6.14 21.64
CA ASP A 248 -13.63 5.62 20.32
C ASP A 248 -13.51 6.72 19.23
N THR A 249 -13.46 7.98 19.66
CA THR A 249 -13.47 9.21 18.86
C THR A 249 -12.48 10.23 19.43
N SER A 250 -11.83 11.04 18.57
CA SER A 250 -10.97 12.15 19.00
C SER A 250 -11.62 13.02 20.09
N THR A 251 -10.83 13.59 21.00
CA THR A 251 -11.33 14.56 21.99
C THR A 251 -11.37 16.01 21.47
N THR A 252 -10.87 16.26 20.26
CA THR A 252 -11.04 17.52 19.51
C THR A 252 -12.12 17.45 18.44
N ASN A 253 -12.52 16.24 18.02
CA ASN A 253 -13.27 15.93 16.80
C ASN A 253 -12.49 16.20 15.49
N GLU A 254 -11.17 16.41 15.56
CA GLU A 254 -10.28 16.51 14.40
C GLU A 254 -9.43 15.23 14.29
N ASP A 255 -10.07 14.15 13.82
CA ASP A 255 -9.36 12.93 13.43
C ASP A 255 -8.45 13.23 12.23
N LYS A 256 -7.14 12.95 12.32
CA LYS A 256 -6.30 12.86 11.12
C LYS A 256 -6.81 11.72 10.25
N ILE A 257 -6.77 11.90 8.93
CA ILE A 257 -7.13 10.84 7.99
C ILE A 257 -5.86 10.21 7.45
N THR A 258 -5.73 8.90 7.65
CA THR A 258 -4.72 8.07 6.98
C THR A 258 -5.39 7.25 5.87
N TYR A 259 -4.59 6.67 4.98
CA TYR A 259 -5.08 6.03 3.77
C TYR A 259 -4.41 4.68 3.55
N ASP A 260 -5.16 3.75 2.98
CA ASP A 260 -4.62 2.54 2.37
C ASP A 260 -3.86 2.94 1.08
N PRO A 261 -2.54 2.65 0.96
CA PRO A 261 -1.71 2.99 -0.18
C PRO A 261 -2.00 2.15 -1.43
N HIS A 262 -2.58 0.95 -1.30
CA HIS A 262 -2.81 -0.05 -2.37
C HIS A 262 -3.83 0.39 -3.43
N SER A 263 -4.08 1.70 -3.51
CA SER A 263 -4.93 2.45 -4.42
C SER A 263 -4.77 2.09 -5.89
N TRP A 264 -3.60 1.62 -6.36
CA TRP A 264 -3.42 1.11 -7.72
C TRP A 264 -4.23 -0.17 -8.00
N MET A 265 -4.60 -0.94 -6.97
CA MET A 265 -5.35 -2.19 -7.12
C MET A 265 -6.83 -1.99 -7.50
N SER A 266 -7.32 -0.74 -7.47
CA SER A 266 -8.59 -0.38 -8.12
C SER A 266 -8.37 -0.10 -9.61
N ILE A 267 -9.12 -0.79 -10.46
CA ILE A 267 -9.16 -0.50 -11.91
C ILE A 267 -9.71 0.91 -12.17
N ARG A 268 -10.62 1.42 -11.33
CA ARG A 268 -11.10 2.81 -11.43
C ARG A 268 -9.99 3.82 -11.13
N ASN A 269 -9.19 3.59 -10.10
CA ASN A 269 -8.04 4.44 -9.78
C ASN A 269 -6.95 4.33 -10.84
N ALA A 270 -6.61 3.12 -11.31
CA ALA A 270 -5.66 2.91 -12.42
C ALA A 270 -6.10 3.64 -13.70
N LYS A 271 -7.41 3.68 -14.01
CA LYS A 271 -7.96 4.52 -15.10
C LYS A 271 -7.75 6.00 -14.85
N ARG A 272 -7.83 6.50 -13.60
CA ARG A 272 -7.49 7.90 -13.30
C ARG A 272 -5.99 8.16 -13.48
N TYR A 273 -5.13 7.29 -12.92
CA TYR A 273 -3.67 7.37 -13.04
C TYR A 273 -3.21 7.51 -14.50
N VAL A 274 -3.75 6.68 -15.40
CA VAL A 274 -3.44 6.74 -16.85
C VAL A 274 -3.81 8.09 -17.49
N ASN A 275 -4.87 8.76 -17.02
CA ASN A 275 -5.25 10.10 -17.50
C ASN A 275 -4.31 11.18 -16.96
N ASP A 276 -3.92 11.13 -15.68
CA ASP A 276 -3.01 12.12 -15.09
C ASP A 276 -1.58 11.98 -15.67
N ILE A 277 -1.14 10.75 -15.94
CA ILE A 277 0.10 10.47 -16.68
C ILE A 277 0.01 11.04 -18.11
N GLU A 278 -1.07 10.79 -18.88
CA GLU A 278 -1.22 11.39 -20.22
C GLU A 278 -1.15 12.91 -20.14
N TYR A 279 -1.93 13.52 -19.25
CA TYR A 279 -1.99 14.96 -19.11
C TYR A 279 -0.64 15.58 -18.74
N LYS A 280 0.09 14.98 -17.78
CA LYS A 280 1.42 15.42 -17.36
C LYS A 280 2.43 15.30 -18.49
N MET A 281 2.52 14.12 -19.11
CA MET A 281 3.50 13.85 -20.18
C MET A 281 3.20 14.68 -21.44
N SER A 282 1.93 14.87 -21.79
CA SER A 282 1.48 15.76 -22.88
C SER A 282 1.58 17.26 -22.58
N LYS A 283 1.93 17.64 -21.34
CA LYS A 283 2.26 19.02 -20.94
C LYS A 283 3.77 19.25 -20.98
N LEU A 284 4.57 18.29 -20.50
CA LEU A 284 6.04 18.36 -20.50
C LEU A 284 6.64 18.15 -21.91
N TYR A 285 6.04 17.27 -22.72
CA TYR A 285 6.56 16.83 -24.02
C TYR A 285 5.46 16.94 -25.11
N PRO A 286 5.09 18.17 -25.53
CA PRO A 286 3.92 18.42 -26.37
C PRO A 286 4.01 17.82 -27.79
N GLU A 287 5.21 17.56 -28.29
CA GLU A 287 5.45 16.89 -29.59
C GLU A 287 5.02 15.42 -29.57
N ASN A 288 5.14 14.73 -28.43
CA ASN A 288 4.71 13.34 -28.26
C ASN A 288 3.24 13.17 -27.83
N LYS A 289 2.53 14.29 -27.56
CA LYS A 289 1.13 14.35 -27.10
C LYS A 289 0.13 13.50 -27.89
N SER A 290 0.28 13.40 -29.21
CA SER A 290 -0.58 12.57 -30.05
C SER A 290 -0.42 11.07 -29.76
N LEU A 291 0.82 10.64 -29.52
CA LEU A 291 1.17 9.27 -29.16
C LEU A 291 0.67 8.93 -27.75
N TYR A 292 0.92 9.79 -26.77
CA TYR A 292 0.45 9.58 -25.38
C TYR A 292 -1.07 9.43 -25.32
N ARG A 293 -1.82 10.27 -26.03
CA ARG A 293 -3.29 10.19 -26.11
C ARG A 293 -3.77 8.88 -26.73
N LYS A 294 -3.16 8.46 -27.83
CA LYS A 294 -3.45 7.18 -28.49
C LYS A 294 -3.18 5.99 -27.56
N ASN A 295 -2.05 6.02 -26.86
CA ASN A 295 -1.61 4.97 -25.95
C ASN A 295 -2.49 4.89 -24.70
N ALA A 296 -2.71 6.02 -24.00
CA ALA A 296 -3.64 6.11 -22.88
C ALA A 296 -5.05 5.65 -23.28
N SER A 297 -5.55 6.05 -24.46
CA SER A 297 -6.86 5.59 -24.98
C SER A 297 -6.92 4.07 -25.22
N LYS A 298 -5.79 3.40 -25.47
CA LYS A 298 -5.69 1.93 -25.57
C LYS A 298 -5.72 1.30 -24.18
N THR A 299 -4.91 1.80 -23.24
CA THR A 299 -4.84 1.32 -21.85
C THR A 299 -6.17 1.49 -21.13
N LEU A 300 -6.80 2.67 -21.22
CA LEU A 300 -8.13 2.96 -20.66
C LEU A 300 -9.21 2.04 -21.22
N ARG A 301 -9.10 1.62 -22.48
CA ARG A 301 -10.03 0.67 -23.10
C ARG A 301 -9.86 -0.74 -22.51
N LYS A 302 -8.64 -1.30 -22.52
CA LYS A 302 -8.31 -2.59 -21.86
C LYS A 302 -8.88 -2.59 -20.42
N LEU A 303 -8.58 -1.56 -19.61
CA LEU A 303 -9.05 -1.42 -18.23
C LEU A 303 -10.58 -1.32 -18.11
N THR A 304 -11.26 -0.72 -19.08
CA THR A 304 -12.72 -0.59 -19.08
C THR A 304 -13.40 -1.89 -19.49
N GLU A 305 -12.85 -2.61 -20.46
CA GLU A 305 -13.30 -3.95 -20.86
C GLU A 305 -13.14 -4.94 -19.69
N LEU A 306 -12.02 -4.87 -18.96
CA LEU A 306 -11.75 -5.69 -17.77
C LEU A 306 -12.71 -5.39 -16.60
N ASP A 307 -12.96 -4.11 -16.31
CA ASP A 307 -13.97 -3.65 -15.34
C ASP A 307 -15.36 -4.23 -15.66
N TYR A 308 -15.85 -4.03 -16.88
CA TYR A 308 -17.17 -4.54 -17.27
C TYR A 308 -17.27 -6.07 -17.22
N LYS A 309 -16.24 -6.78 -17.72
CA LYS A 309 -16.16 -8.24 -17.72
C LYS A 309 -16.33 -8.79 -16.29
N TYR A 310 -15.45 -8.41 -15.38
CA TYR A 310 -15.46 -8.99 -14.04
C TYR A 310 -16.61 -8.47 -13.17
N ARG A 311 -17.11 -7.27 -13.41
CA ARG A 311 -18.32 -6.74 -12.76
C ARG A 311 -19.59 -7.51 -13.12
N ASP A 312 -19.68 -8.09 -14.31
CA ASP A 312 -20.79 -8.98 -14.68
C ASP A 312 -20.60 -10.41 -14.12
N LEU A 313 -19.35 -10.87 -13.98
CA LEU A 313 -19.03 -12.17 -13.38
C LEU A 313 -19.26 -12.19 -11.84
N PHE A 314 -18.72 -11.22 -11.09
CA PHE A 314 -18.89 -11.12 -9.62
C PHE A 314 -20.31 -10.69 -9.17
N LYS A 315 -21.19 -10.30 -10.09
CA LYS A 315 -22.64 -10.19 -9.82
C LYS A 315 -23.34 -11.54 -9.69
N LYS A 316 -22.73 -12.62 -10.20
CA LYS A 316 -23.33 -13.96 -10.28
C LYS A 316 -22.77 -14.90 -9.20
N THR A 317 -21.68 -14.53 -8.54
CA THR A 317 -21.13 -15.28 -7.41
C THR A 317 -22.01 -15.14 -6.17
N LYS A 318 -22.27 -16.25 -5.48
CA LYS A 318 -22.98 -16.24 -4.19
C LYS A 318 -22.04 -15.90 -3.03
N ARG A 319 -20.77 -16.28 -3.15
CA ARG A 319 -19.71 -15.91 -2.22
C ARG A 319 -19.11 -14.57 -2.66
N LYS A 320 -18.87 -13.69 -1.68
CA LYS A 320 -18.18 -12.41 -1.84
C LYS A 320 -16.87 -12.34 -1.06
N GLU A 321 -16.75 -13.20 -0.05
CA GLU A 321 -15.67 -13.23 0.93
C GLU A 321 -14.50 -14.08 0.42
N PHE A 322 -13.29 -13.52 0.44
CA PHE A 322 -12.04 -14.21 0.11
C PHE A 322 -10.95 -13.92 1.15
N ILE A 323 -10.08 -14.91 1.39
CA ILE A 323 -8.98 -14.82 2.37
C ILE A 323 -7.64 -14.66 1.66
N VAL A 324 -6.80 -13.74 2.14
CA VAL A 324 -5.47 -13.42 1.60
C VAL A 324 -4.40 -13.47 2.68
N SER A 325 -3.13 -13.72 2.32
CA SER A 325 -2.02 -13.63 3.27
C SER A 325 -1.91 -12.24 3.91
N HIS A 326 -1.94 -11.20 3.08
CA HIS A 326 -1.70 -9.80 3.44
C HIS A 326 -2.72 -8.85 2.77
N PHE A 327 -2.84 -7.61 3.24
CA PHE A 327 -4.04 -6.79 2.98
C PHE A 327 -4.05 -5.94 1.67
N ALA A 328 -3.25 -6.24 0.64
CA ALA A 328 -3.14 -5.35 -0.53
C ALA A 328 -4.38 -5.19 -1.45
N PHE A 329 -5.46 -5.97 -1.27
CA PHE A 329 -6.52 -6.12 -2.28
C PHE A 329 -7.79 -5.28 -2.04
N ALA A 330 -7.83 -4.39 -1.05
CA ALA A 330 -9.09 -3.80 -0.57
C ALA A 330 -9.75 -2.88 -1.61
N TYR A 331 -8.92 -2.19 -2.40
CA TYR A 331 -9.36 -1.40 -3.55
C TYR A 331 -9.95 -2.23 -4.70
N LEU A 332 -9.41 -3.43 -4.93
CA LEU A 332 -9.96 -4.39 -5.89
C LEU A 332 -11.32 -4.88 -5.37
N ALA A 333 -11.40 -5.27 -4.10
CA ALA A 333 -12.63 -5.74 -3.48
C ALA A 333 -13.76 -4.68 -3.53
N LYS A 334 -13.43 -3.43 -3.19
CA LYS A 334 -14.30 -2.24 -3.30
C LYS A 334 -14.78 -1.97 -4.74
N ASP A 335 -13.96 -2.25 -5.75
CA ASP A 335 -14.38 -2.10 -7.15
C ASP A 335 -15.37 -3.18 -7.60
N PHE A 336 -15.32 -4.39 -7.04
CA PHE A 336 -16.10 -5.55 -7.51
C PHE A 336 -17.19 -6.05 -6.56
N ASP A 337 -17.46 -5.34 -5.45
CA ASP A 337 -18.45 -5.74 -4.43
C ASP A 337 -18.07 -7.11 -3.82
N LEU A 338 -16.82 -7.20 -3.37
CA LEU A 338 -16.22 -8.33 -2.66
C LEU A 338 -15.78 -7.91 -1.25
N ILE A 339 -15.51 -8.88 -0.39
CA ILE A 339 -15.04 -8.69 0.99
C ILE A 339 -13.74 -9.47 1.16
N GLN A 340 -12.72 -8.82 1.71
CA GLN A 340 -11.39 -9.38 1.91
C GLN A 340 -11.14 -9.61 3.40
N TYR A 341 -10.57 -10.76 3.75
CA TYR A 341 -10.08 -11.06 5.09
C TYR A 341 -8.58 -11.39 5.04
N PRO A 342 -7.70 -10.62 5.72
CA PRO A 342 -6.28 -10.97 5.84
C PRO A 342 -6.08 -12.07 6.89
N LEU A 343 -5.13 -12.97 6.66
CA LEU A 343 -4.67 -13.94 7.66
C LEU A 343 -3.59 -13.40 8.59
N GLN A 344 -2.82 -12.42 8.12
CA GLN A 344 -1.57 -11.97 8.76
C GLN A 344 -1.47 -10.44 8.79
N GLY A 345 -0.32 -9.95 9.26
CA GLY A 345 0.13 -8.59 8.96
C GLY A 345 0.44 -8.40 7.47
N LEU A 346 0.99 -7.25 7.10
CA LEU A 346 1.01 -6.81 5.70
C LEU A 346 2.18 -7.29 4.86
N THR A 347 3.28 -7.72 5.46
CA THR A 347 4.43 -8.21 4.71
C THR A 347 4.19 -9.60 4.13
N SER A 348 4.44 -9.79 2.84
CA SER A 348 4.38 -11.12 2.19
C SER A 348 5.63 -11.97 2.47
N THR A 349 6.51 -11.53 3.36
CA THR A 349 7.84 -12.09 3.63
C THR A 349 7.95 -12.81 4.96
N ASP A 350 7.14 -12.46 5.96
CA ASP A 350 7.26 -13.01 7.32
C ASP A 350 6.48 -14.30 7.52
N SER A 351 7.06 -15.21 8.31
CA SER A 351 6.39 -16.45 8.71
C SER A 351 5.54 -16.22 9.97
N PRO A 352 4.23 -16.52 9.95
CA PRO A 352 3.34 -16.28 11.09
C PRO A 352 3.66 -17.22 12.25
N SER A 353 3.36 -16.77 13.48
CA SER A 353 3.48 -17.61 14.67
C SER A 353 2.42 -18.73 14.67
N ILE A 354 2.72 -19.84 15.37
CA ILE A 354 1.81 -21.00 15.45
C ILE A 354 0.43 -20.58 15.99
N LYS A 355 0.34 -19.69 16.99
CA LYS A 355 -0.95 -19.19 17.51
C LYS A 355 -1.76 -18.43 16.44
N LYS A 356 -1.09 -17.69 15.54
CA LYS A 356 -1.77 -17.01 14.41
C LYS A 356 -2.19 -18.00 13.31
N ILE A 357 -1.40 -19.02 13.02
CA ILE A 357 -1.81 -20.13 12.13
C ILE A 357 -3.08 -20.81 12.68
N THR A 358 -3.13 -21.12 13.98
CA THR A 358 -4.32 -21.72 14.62
C THR A 358 -5.54 -20.79 14.55
N SER A 359 -5.39 -19.51 14.92
CA SER A 359 -6.50 -18.55 14.83
C SER A 359 -7.04 -18.39 13.40
N ALA A 360 -6.14 -18.36 12.40
CA ALA A 360 -6.50 -18.28 10.98
C ALA A 360 -7.25 -19.53 10.49
N ILE A 361 -6.86 -20.72 10.95
CA ILE A 361 -7.54 -21.98 10.67
C ILE A 361 -8.96 -21.97 11.23
N ASP A 362 -9.16 -21.49 12.46
CA ASP A 362 -10.47 -21.47 13.10
C ASP A 362 -11.39 -20.38 12.49
N ASP A 363 -10.89 -19.16 12.23
CA ASP A 363 -11.62 -18.11 11.48
C ASP A 363 -12.04 -18.61 10.08
N ALA A 364 -11.17 -19.32 9.37
CA ALA A 364 -11.48 -19.87 8.05
C ALA A 364 -12.50 -21.02 8.09
N ARG A 365 -12.48 -21.86 9.14
CA ARG A 365 -13.46 -22.93 9.37
C ARG A 365 -14.85 -22.36 9.67
N ASP A 366 -14.97 -21.40 10.58
CA ASP A 366 -16.25 -20.75 10.93
C ASP A 366 -16.89 -20.05 9.74
N ARG A 367 -16.08 -19.38 8.91
CA ARG A 367 -16.50 -18.71 7.66
C ARG A 367 -16.67 -19.68 6.48
N LYS A 368 -16.37 -20.98 6.67
CA LYS A 368 -16.49 -22.05 5.66
C LYS A 368 -15.73 -21.72 4.38
N ILE A 369 -14.49 -21.26 4.54
CA ILE A 369 -13.64 -20.77 3.45
C ILE A 369 -12.92 -21.94 2.79
N ASN A 370 -13.00 -21.96 1.46
CA ASN A 370 -12.58 -23.06 0.58
C ASN A 370 -11.41 -22.69 -0.34
N THR A 371 -10.86 -21.48 -0.19
CA THR A 371 -9.64 -21.05 -0.90
C THR A 371 -8.86 -20.09 -0.02
N ILE A 372 -7.56 -20.34 0.10
CA ILE A 372 -6.58 -19.42 0.69
C ILE A 372 -5.78 -18.78 -0.46
N PHE A 373 -5.64 -17.45 -0.45
CA PHE A 373 -4.80 -16.74 -1.40
C PHE A 373 -3.45 -16.31 -0.78
N TYR A 374 -2.36 -16.48 -1.52
CA TYR A 374 -1.00 -16.06 -1.15
C TYR A 374 -0.39 -15.12 -2.21
N GLU A 375 0.65 -14.37 -1.86
CA GLU A 375 1.36 -13.51 -2.82
C GLU A 375 2.14 -14.36 -3.83
N TYR A 376 1.79 -14.26 -5.10
CA TYR A 376 2.31 -15.10 -6.15
C TYR A 376 3.74 -14.71 -6.53
N GLY A 377 4.64 -15.69 -6.54
CA GLY A 377 6.08 -15.45 -6.72
C GLY A 377 6.84 -15.18 -5.42
N MET A 378 6.15 -15.06 -4.28
CA MET A 378 6.74 -14.99 -2.94
C MET A 378 6.58 -16.33 -2.19
N PRO A 379 7.32 -16.57 -1.10
CA PRO A 379 7.08 -17.70 -0.21
C PRO A 379 5.65 -17.67 0.37
N LYS A 380 5.08 -18.86 0.60
CA LYS A 380 3.66 -19.02 0.99
C LYS A 380 3.36 -18.71 2.45
N ASN A 381 4.37 -18.67 3.31
CA ASN A 381 4.31 -18.29 4.73
C ASN A 381 3.14 -18.91 5.50
N GLY A 382 2.98 -20.24 5.40
CA GLY A 382 1.95 -20.99 6.11
C GLY A 382 0.54 -20.90 5.51
N ALA A 383 0.32 -20.16 4.42
CA ALA A 383 -0.94 -20.19 3.69
C ALA A 383 -1.25 -21.59 3.13
N ASP A 384 -0.21 -22.36 2.79
CA ASP A 384 -0.29 -23.79 2.48
C ASP A 384 -0.69 -24.66 3.68
N ILE A 385 -0.06 -24.46 4.84
CA ILE A 385 -0.41 -25.18 6.08
C ILE A 385 -1.88 -24.93 6.44
N ILE A 386 -2.33 -23.67 6.37
CA ILE A 386 -3.71 -23.28 6.67
C ILE A 386 -4.69 -23.89 5.64
N ALA A 387 -4.31 -23.95 4.36
CA ALA A 387 -5.12 -24.59 3.33
C ALA A 387 -5.23 -26.11 3.52
N GLU A 388 -4.13 -26.79 3.88
CA GLU A 388 -4.10 -28.23 4.15
C GLU A 388 -4.96 -28.59 5.37
N GLU A 389 -4.82 -27.87 6.49
CA GLU A 389 -5.57 -28.09 7.75
C GLU A 389 -7.09 -27.84 7.65
N ILE A 390 -7.56 -27.11 6.64
CA ILE A 390 -9.01 -26.88 6.41
C ILE A 390 -9.54 -27.58 5.15
N GLY A 391 -8.68 -28.20 4.34
CA GLY A 391 -9.06 -28.81 3.06
C GLY A 391 -9.47 -27.79 1.98
N ALA A 392 -8.83 -26.63 1.95
CA ALA A 392 -9.08 -25.55 0.98
C ALA A 392 -8.11 -25.60 -0.22
N ASP A 393 -8.54 -25.01 -1.35
CA ASP A 393 -7.65 -24.70 -2.47
C ASP A 393 -6.61 -23.64 -2.06
N LEU A 394 -5.43 -23.67 -2.68
CA LEU A 394 -4.42 -22.63 -2.55
C LEU A 394 -4.17 -21.95 -3.90
N LYS A 395 -4.33 -20.62 -3.97
CA LYS A 395 -4.15 -19.84 -5.21
C LYS A 395 -3.28 -18.59 -5.01
N GLY A 396 -2.58 -18.18 -6.06
CA GLY A 396 -1.80 -16.94 -6.06
C GLY A 396 -2.67 -15.71 -6.38
N LEU A 397 -2.36 -14.57 -5.76
CA LEU A 397 -2.69 -13.22 -6.23
C LEU A 397 -1.40 -12.39 -6.26
N ILE A 398 -1.38 -11.34 -7.07
CA ILE A 398 -0.22 -10.46 -7.28
C ILE A 398 -0.57 -9.07 -6.77
N SER A 399 0.02 -8.63 -5.66
CA SER A 399 -0.09 -7.24 -5.17
C SER A 399 0.59 -6.24 -6.14
N MET A 400 1.52 -6.75 -6.95
CA MET A 400 2.43 -6.02 -7.86
C MET A 400 3.52 -5.21 -7.16
N GLU A 401 3.73 -5.44 -5.86
CA GLU A 401 4.80 -4.83 -5.07
C GLU A 401 6.16 -5.46 -5.39
N TYR A 402 6.21 -6.79 -5.34
CA TYR A 402 7.38 -7.59 -5.73
C TYR A 402 7.13 -8.20 -7.12
N ILE A 403 8.03 -7.97 -8.08
CA ILE A 403 7.93 -8.57 -9.42
C ILE A 403 9.19 -9.39 -9.73
N ASN A 404 8.99 -10.67 -9.96
CA ASN A 404 10.04 -11.62 -10.34
C ASN A 404 9.81 -12.19 -11.75
N ARG A 405 10.78 -12.99 -12.22
CA ARG A 405 10.76 -13.59 -13.56
C ARG A 405 9.72 -14.68 -13.77
N ASP A 406 9.21 -15.29 -12.71
CA ASP A 406 8.15 -16.29 -12.79
C ASP A 406 6.81 -15.60 -13.07
N ILE A 407 6.51 -14.46 -12.42
CA ILE A 407 5.34 -13.63 -12.75
C ILE A 407 5.44 -13.10 -14.19
N GLU A 408 6.59 -12.55 -14.58
CA GLU A 408 6.84 -12.03 -15.94
C GLU A 408 6.70 -13.11 -17.04
N ARG A 409 6.95 -14.39 -16.70
CA ARG A 409 6.82 -15.54 -17.62
C ARG A 409 5.40 -16.12 -17.65
N ASP A 410 4.80 -16.33 -16.48
CA ASP A 410 3.57 -17.13 -16.34
C ASP A 410 2.30 -16.28 -16.45
N VAL A 411 2.43 -14.95 -16.33
CA VAL A 411 1.31 -13.99 -16.37
C VAL A 411 1.54 -12.88 -17.40
N GLY A 412 2.71 -12.22 -17.37
CA GLY A 412 3.07 -11.13 -18.28
C GLY A 412 3.80 -9.98 -17.56
N ASP A 413 4.27 -8.97 -18.31
CA ASP A 413 5.00 -7.80 -17.80
C ASP A 413 4.20 -6.48 -17.83
N ASP A 414 2.90 -6.56 -18.13
CA ASP A 414 1.91 -5.49 -18.23
C ASP A 414 0.96 -5.52 -17.01
N PHE A 415 0.69 -4.35 -16.41
CA PHE A 415 -0.19 -4.18 -15.23
C PHE A 415 -1.58 -4.84 -15.39
N ILE A 416 -2.12 -4.83 -16.60
CA ILE A 416 -3.48 -5.29 -16.90
C ILE A 416 -3.53 -6.81 -16.97
N ASP A 417 -2.45 -7.44 -17.44
CA ASP A 417 -2.35 -8.89 -17.50
C ASP A 417 -2.26 -9.49 -16.06
N MET A 418 -1.51 -8.82 -15.17
CA MET A 418 -1.49 -9.15 -13.72
C MET A 418 -2.83 -8.86 -13.03
N MET A 419 -3.50 -7.76 -13.38
CA MET A 419 -4.83 -7.45 -12.84
C MET A 419 -5.90 -8.46 -13.31
N GLU A 420 -5.85 -8.91 -14.56
CA GLU A 420 -6.73 -9.96 -15.06
C GLU A 420 -6.46 -11.33 -14.40
N TYR A 421 -5.20 -11.67 -14.13
CA TYR A 421 -4.84 -12.86 -13.36
C TYR A 421 -5.49 -12.87 -11.97
N ASN A 422 -5.40 -11.76 -11.24
CA ASN A 422 -6.03 -11.62 -9.91
C ASN A 422 -7.55 -11.81 -9.99
N LEU A 423 -8.21 -11.11 -10.90
CA LEU A 423 -9.66 -11.15 -11.06
C LEU A 423 -10.15 -12.53 -11.52
N LYS A 424 -9.39 -13.22 -12.37
CA LYS A 424 -9.63 -14.62 -12.75
C LYS A 424 -9.56 -15.55 -11.55
N ASN A 425 -8.47 -15.50 -10.79
CA ASN A 425 -8.25 -16.42 -9.66
C ASN A 425 -9.30 -16.24 -8.55
N LEU A 426 -9.68 -14.99 -8.27
CA LEU A 426 -10.80 -14.65 -7.38
C LEU A 426 -12.14 -15.19 -7.91
N TYR A 427 -12.49 -14.92 -9.18
CA TYR A 427 -13.77 -15.39 -9.74
C TYR A 427 -13.89 -16.91 -9.77
N GLU A 428 -12.81 -17.62 -10.10
CA GLU A 428 -12.80 -19.10 -10.09
C GLU A 428 -12.96 -19.74 -8.70
N SER A 429 -12.70 -18.98 -7.63
CA SER A 429 -12.83 -19.40 -6.22
C SER A 429 -14.22 -19.09 -5.64
N LEU A 430 -14.85 -17.99 -6.07
CA LEU A 430 -16.11 -17.46 -5.53
C LEU A 430 -17.39 -17.99 -6.23
N ARG A 431 -17.23 -18.77 -7.32
CA ARG A 431 -18.32 -19.31 -8.17
C ARG A 431 -19.14 -20.43 -7.53
#